data_AF-A0A514X0K8-F1
#
_entry.id   AF-A0A514X0K8-F1
#
_cell.length_a   1.000
_cell.length_b   1.000
_cell.length_c   1.000
_cell.angle_alpha   90.00
_cell.angle_beta   90.00
_cell.angle_gamma   90.00
#
_symmetry.space_group_name_H-M   'P 1'
#
loop_
_entity.id
_entity.type
_entity.pdbx_description
1 polymer ?
#
loop_
_entity_poly.entity_id
_entity_poly.type
_entity_poly.pdbx_seq_one_letter_code
_entity_poly.pdbx_strand_id
1 'polypeptide(L)'
;MINVSRLLLAVLLSAASFNAFARRGGDMVNNGGGLSEKNVLYAYEKLDKYIELCLKTSACKLTSSQRYILGQILAGLPEERKTQQLFFASETKSPGFFIIDGLVRVAKTGSSVGSPIYINSDLLYSKNEADQYDPTSIPEATAILIHEMGHHYGNYTHEELDLVGVRVSMLMQQKFISTPLIPWTSEFSVSVFNPSLNSSFPEVLLNVGDDVIDISKIYEETAMCYEITIPIPILPIPDLQLLSKKPAGSLLHNVHWDKLSEKSDTLRVNVIGNVSNNCVYKMDVGIRNNDYKVSINFTANKKNGKWVIDNSSVQMNQYRDPWYKIIRLPIPIKGLIQ
;
A
#
# COMPACT_ATOMS: atom_id res chain seq x y z
N MET A 1 -65.38 -35.87 22.34
CA MET A 1 -65.00 -36.03 20.91
C MET A 1 -64.42 -34.71 20.42
N ILE A 2 -63.10 -34.57 20.51
CA ILE A 2 -62.39 -33.35 20.10
C ILE A 2 -62.23 -33.42 18.57
N ASN A 3 -62.62 -32.34 17.92
CA ASN A 3 -62.79 -32.26 16.47
C ASN A 3 -61.42 -32.26 15.77
N VAL A 4 -60.92 -33.46 15.46
CA VAL A 4 -59.58 -33.75 14.87
C VAL A 4 -59.30 -32.90 13.62
N SER A 5 -60.35 -32.49 12.90
CA SER A 5 -60.25 -31.67 11.69
C SER A 5 -59.72 -30.25 11.95
N ARG A 6 -59.93 -29.67 13.15
CA ARG A 6 -59.43 -28.32 13.48
C ARG A 6 -57.97 -28.29 13.92
N LEU A 7 -57.44 -29.39 14.45
CA LEU A 7 -56.05 -29.48 14.90
C LEU A 7 -55.08 -29.63 13.70
N LEU A 8 -55.49 -30.35 12.65
CA LEU A 8 -54.67 -30.55 11.45
C LEU A 8 -54.50 -29.25 10.62
N LEU A 9 -55.51 -28.38 10.61
CA LEU A 9 -55.45 -27.12 9.87
C LEU A 9 -54.50 -26.10 10.54
N ALA A 10 -54.41 -26.11 11.87
CA ALA A 10 -53.52 -25.22 12.62
C ALA A 10 -52.03 -25.62 12.48
N VAL A 11 -51.72 -26.91 12.36
CA VAL A 11 -50.36 -27.42 12.14
C VAL A 11 -49.87 -27.14 10.71
N LEU A 12 -50.76 -27.21 9.72
CA LEU A 12 -50.41 -26.86 8.33
C LEU A 12 -50.17 -25.35 8.11
N LEU A 13 -50.89 -24.48 8.83
CA LEU A 13 -50.69 -23.02 8.75
C LEU A 13 -49.44 -22.53 9.49
N SER A 14 -48.99 -23.26 10.51
CA SER A 14 -47.73 -22.95 11.21
C SER A 14 -46.51 -23.50 10.49
N ALA A 15 -46.61 -24.61 9.75
CA ALA A 15 -45.50 -25.10 8.90
C ALA A 15 -45.25 -24.22 7.66
N ALA A 16 -46.24 -23.46 7.18
CA ALA A 16 -46.10 -22.56 6.05
C ALA A 16 -45.44 -21.20 6.41
N SER A 17 -45.38 -20.84 7.69
CA SER A 17 -44.85 -19.54 8.14
C SER A 17 -43.36 -19.56 8.52
N PHE A 18 -42.74 -20.74 8.70
CA PHE A 18 -41.30 -20.85 8.99
C PHE A 18 -40.39 -20.78 7.74
N ASN A 19 -40.94 -20.89 6.53
CA ASN A 19 -40.13 -20.84 5.29
C ASN A 19 -40.03 -19.44 4.66
N ALA A 20 -40.73 -18.44 5.19
CA ALA A 20 -40.74 -17.09 4.61
C ALA A 20 -39.58 -16.17 5.08
N PHE A 21 -38.86 -16.54 6.16
CA PHE A 21 -37.75 -15.73 6.70
C PHE A 21 -36.35 -16.21 6.32
N ALA A 22 -36.20 -17.37 5.66
CA ALA A 22 -34.91 -17.88 5.21
C ALA A 22 -34.50 -17.41 3.79
N ARG A 23 -35.33 -16.59 3.11
CA ARG A 23 -35.11 -16.13 1.73
C ARG A 23 -34.75 -14.64 1.59
N ARG A 24 -34.38 -13.98 2.69
CA ARG A 24 -33.54 -12.77 2.68
C ARG A 24 -32.13 -13.15 3.12
N GLY A 25 -31.56 -14.16 2.46
CA GLY A 25 -30.10 -14.23 2.35
C GLY A 25 -29.70 -13.03 1.51
N GLY A 26 -29.36 -11.91 2.15
CA GLY A 26 -28.56 -10.90 1.46
C GLY A 26 -27.35 -11.63 0.91
N ASP A 27 -27.06 -11.46 -0.38
CA ASP A 27 -25.85 -12.02 -0.99
C ASP A 27 -24.70 -11.76 -0.03
N MET A 28 -24.12 -12.83 0.51
CA MET A 28 -22.95 -12.72 1.36
C MET A 28 -21.81 -12.31 0.43
N VAL A 29 -21.67 -10.99 0.25
CA VAL A 29 -20.59 -10.36 -0.50
C VAL A 29 -19.31 -10.55 0.30
N ASN A 30 -18.73 -11.75 0.26
CA ASN A 30 -17.41 -12.09 0.82
C ASN A 30 -16.28 -11.58 -0.11
N ASN A 31 -16.42 -10.35 -0.62
CA ASN A 31 -15.60 -9.84 -1.71
C ASN A 31 -14.46 -8.93 -1.23
N GLY A 32 -13.95 -9.17 -0.01
CA GLY A 32 -12.73 -8.49 0.43
C GLY A 32 -11.56 -9.01 -0.40
N GLY A 33 -11.07 -8.22 -1.36
CA GLY A 33 -9.84 -8.54 -2.08
C GLY A 33 -8.68 -8.67 -1.09
N GLY A 34 -7.90 -9.74 -1.24
CA GLY A 34 -6.73 -10.00 -0.40
C GLY A 34 -5.64 -8.95 -0.60
N LEU A 35 -4.70 -8.92 0.34
CA LEU A 35 -3.57 -7.98 0.32
C LEU A 35 -2.74 -8.10 -0.97
N SER A 36 -2.53 -9.31 -1.50
CA SER A 36 -1.77 -9.49 -2.74
C SER A 36 -2.50 -8.96 -3.96
N GLU A 37 -3.81 -9.18 -4.07
CA GLU A 37 -4.63 -8.63 -5.16
C GLU A 37 -4.62 -7.10 -5.13
N LYS A 38 -4.68 -6.51 -3.92
CA LYS A 38 -4.54 -5.06 -3.72
C LYS A 38 -3.16 -4.57 -4.15
N ASN A 39 -2.09 -5.29 -3.82
CA ASN A 39 -0.73 -4.96 -4.26
C ASN A 39 -0.60 -5.00 -5.79
N VAL A 40 -1.21 -5.98 -6.46
CA VAL A 40 -1.25 -6.07 -7.93
C VAL A 40 -2.02 -4.89 -8.54
N LEU A 41 -3.20 -4.57 -8.01
CA LEU A 41 -4.00 -3.43 -8.48
C LEU A 41 -3.25 -2.11 -8.29
N TYR A 42 -2.62 -1.92 -7.13
CA TYR A 42 -1.80 -0.73 -6.85
C TYR A 42 -0.58 -0.64 -7.78
N ALA A 43 0.13 -1.75 -7.99
CA ALA A 43 1.25 -1.82 -8.91
C ALA A 43 0.83 -1.43 -10.35
N TYR A 44 -0.33 -1.91 -10.80
CA TYR A 44 -0.89 -1.56 -12.10
C TYR A 44 -1.27 -0.09 -12.21
N GLU A 45 -1.87 0.48 -11.16
CA GLU A 45 -2.23 1.90 -11.10
C GLU A 45 -0.99 2.82 -11.21
N LYS A 46 0.11 2.46 -10.54
CA LYS A 46 1.34 3.26 -10.49
C LYS A 46 2.42 2.87 -11.51
N LEU A 47 2.11 1.92 -12.40
CA LEU A 47 3.10 1.28 -13.27
C LEU A 47 3.89 2.27 -14.14
N ASP A 48 3.23 3.31 -14.66
CA ASP A 48 3.85 4.40 -15.42
C ASP A 48 4.98 5.08 -14.64
N LYS A 49 4.75 5.40 -13.35
CA LYS A 49 5.77 6.02 -12.50
C LYS A 49 6.99 5.12 -12.30
N TYR A 50 6.76 3.81 -12.12
CA TYR A 50 7.83 2.85 -11.89
C TYR A 50 8.70 2.65 -13.14
N ILE A 51 8.05 2.53 -14.30
CA ILE A 51 8.75 2.43 -15.58
C ILE A 51 9.51 3.72 -15.89
N GLU A 52 8.88 4.90 -15.71
CA GLU A 52 9.55 6.19 -15.91
C GLU A 52 10.78 6.35 -15.03
N LEU A 53 10.68 5.98 -13.75
CA LEU A 53 11.80 6.06 -12.83
C LEU A 53 12.97 5.20 -13.32
N CYS A 54 12.68 3.96 -13.74
CA CYS A 54 13.69 3.04 -14.27
C CYS A 54 14.33 3.56 -15.58
N LEU A 55 13.53 4.14 -16.48
CA LEU A 55 14.03 4.72 -17.75
C LEU A 55 14.92 5.95 -17.52
N LYS A 56 14.61 6.76 -16.51
CA LYS A 56 15.32 8.01 -16.17
C LYS A 56 16.58 7.79 -15.34
N THR A 57 16.74 6.64 -14.67
CA THR A 57 17.89 6.37 -13.79
C THR A 57 18.89 5.37 -14.37
N SER A 58 20.18 5.66 -14.22
CA SER A 58 21.24 4.70 -14.57
C SER A 58 21.27 3.50 -13.62
N ALA A 59 20.68 3.61 -12.42
CA ALA A 59 20.64 2.54 -11.43
C ALA A 59 19.88 1.28 -11.91
N CYS A 60 18.93 1.43 -12.85
CA CYS A 60 18.18 0.31 -13.42
C CYS A 60 19.00 -0.53 -14.40
N LYS A 61 20.17 -0.02 -14.86
CA LYS A 61 21.15 -0.71 -15.72
C LYS A 61 20.61 -1.28 -17.03
N LEU A 62 19.53 -0.73 -17.60
CA LEU A 62 18.87 -1.22 -18.81
C LEU A 62 19.80 -1.26 -20.05
N THR A 63 19.67 -2.31 -20.87
CA THR A 63 20.23 -2.33 -22.22
C THR A 63 19.36 -1.51 -23.19
N SER A 64 19.84 -1.25 -24.41
CA SER A 64 19.06 -0.55 -25.43
C SER A 64 17.76 -1.28 -25.79
N SER A 65 17.80 -2.61 -25.92
CA SER A 65 16.61 -3.43 -26.18
C SER A 65 15.58 -3.32 -25.04
N GLN A 66 16.03 -3.47 -23.80
CA GLN A 66 15.14 -3.37 -22.63
C GLN A 66 14.53 -1.97 -22.45
N ARG A 67 15.33 -0.92 -22.72
CA ARG A 67 14.84 0.46 -22.73
C ARG A 67 13.75 0.65 -23.80
N TYR A 68 13.91 0.02 -24.96
CA TYR A 68 12.90 0.04 -26.01
C TYR A 68 11.61 -0.66 -25.56
N ILE A 69 11.70 -1.87 -24.98
CA ILE A 69 10.54 -2.62 -24.44
C ILE A 69 9.77 -1.76 -23.41
N LEU A 70 10.46 -1.25 -22.39
CA LEU A 70 9.84 -0.41 -21.38
C LEU A 70 9.26 0.89 -21.94
N GLY A 71 9.91 1.47 -22.96
CA GLY A 71 9.39 2.64 -23.66
C GLY A 71 8.08 2.36 -24.41
N GLN A 72 7.96 1.18 -25.05
CA GLN A 72 6.71 0.76 -25.70
C GLN A 72 5.59 0.56 -24.68
N ILE A 73 5.86 -0.19 -23.60
CA ILE A 73 4.89 -0.42 -22.53
C ILE A 73 4.40 0.93 -21.97
N LEU A 74 5.33 1.82 -21.57
CA LEU A 74 4.98 3.13 -21.01
C LEU A 74 4.12 3.98 -21.96
N ALA A 75 4.48 4.02 -23.25
CA ALA A 75 3.73 4.78 -24.25
C ALA A 75 2.33 4.21 -24.50
N GLY A 76 2.16 2.90 -24.36
CA GLY A 76 0.90 2.20 -24.58
C GLY A 76 -0.02 2.09 -23.36
N LEU A 77 0.48 2.33 -22.13
CA LEU A 77 -0.32 2.28 -20.90
C LEU A 77 -1.68 3.03 -20.96
N PRO A 78 -1.79 4.22 -21.58
CA PRO A 78 -3.09 4.89 -21.71
C PRO A 78 -4.11 4.09 -22.52
N GLU A 79 -3.68 3.29 -23.50
CA GLU A 79 -4.55 2.41 -24.30
C GLU A 79 -4.91 1.15 -23.51
N GLU A 80 -3.92 0.51 -22.88
CA GLU A 80 -4.11 -0.67 -22.02
C GLU A 80 -5.21 -0.44 -20.97
N ARG A 81 -5.17 0.73 -20.32
CA ARG A 81 -6.07 1.12 -19.24
C ARG A 81 -7.48 1.53 -19.68
N LYS A 82 -7.78 1.57 -20.99
CA LYS A 82 -9.16 1.85 -21.46
C LYS A 82 -10.13 0.71 -21.20
N THR A 83 -9.60 -0.49 -21.00
CA THR A 83 -10.38 -1.69 -20.74
C THR A 83 -10.13 -2.19 -19.32
N GLN A 84 -11.09 -2.95 -18.77
CA GLN A 84 -10.80 -3.71 -17.55
C GLN A 84 -9.89 -4.87 -17.93
N GLN A 85 -8.60 -4.71 -17.64
CA GLN A 85 -7.59 -5.64 -18.12
C GLN A 85 -7.21 -6.72 -17.10
N LEU A 86 -7.27 -6.40 -15.79
CA LEU A 86 -6.85 -7.32 -14.75
C LEU A 86 -8.00 -8.21 -14.28
N PHE A 87 -7.75 -9.52 -14.28
CA PHE A 87 -8.67 -10.55 -13.80
C PHE A 87 -7.94 -11.50 -12.85
N PHE A 88 -8.48 -11.70 -11.65
CA PHE A 88 -7.97 -12.70 -10.72
C PHE A 88 -8.73 -14.02 -10.90
N ALA A 89 -7.99 -15.10 -11.15
CA ALA A 89 -8.53 -16.44 -11.33
C ALA A 89 -7.69 -17.45 -10.53
N SER A 90 -8.25 -18.63 -10.26
CA SER A 90 -7.62 -19.67 -9.47
C SER A 90 -7.46 -20.93 -10.31
N GLU A 91 -6.23 -21.46 -10.39
CA GLU A 91 -5.96 -22.74 -11.05
C GLU A 91 -6.69 -23.90 -10.35
N THR A 92 -6.78 -23.85 -9.03
CA THR A 92 -7.51 -24.84 -8.21
C THR A 92 -9.00 -24.87 -8.54
N LYS A 93 -9.59 -23.71 -8.85
CA LYS A 93 -11.01 -23.59 -9.26
C LYS A 93 -11.24 -23.85 -10.75
N SER A 94 -10.22 -23.71 -11.59
CA SER A 94 -10.30 -23.90 -13.04
C SER A 94 -9.06 -24.62 -13.56
N PRO A 95 -8.93 -25.93 -13.31
CA PRO A 95 -7.72 -26.68 -13.65
C PRO A 95 -7.41 -26.65 -15.16
N GLY A 96 -6.13 -26.47 -15.50
CA GLY A 96 -5.65 -26.29 -16.86
C GLY A 96 -5.59 -24.84 -17.33
N PHE A 97 -6.16 -23.88 -16.58
CA PHE A 97 -6.25 -22.50 -17.06
C PHE A 97 -4.88 -21.80 -17.06
N PHE A 98 -4.06 -21.99 -16.05
CA PHE A 98 -2.71 -21.43 -15.93
C PHE A 98 -1.59 -22.41 -16.29
N ILE A 99 -1.90 -23.58 -16.85
CA ILE A 99 -0.88 -24.55 -17.29
C ILE A 99 -0.36 -24.14 -18.67
N ILE A 100 0.90 -23.73 -18.73
CA ILE A 100 1.63 -23.39 -19.96
C ILE A 100 2.93 -24.18 -19.96
N ASP A 101 3.16 -24.98 -21.00
CA ASP A 101 4.30 -25.91 -21.13
C ASP A 101 4.40 -26.91 -19.97
N GLY A 102 3.25 -27.33 -19.43
CA GLY A 102 3.18 -28.29 -18.31
C GLY A 102 3.49 -27.69 -16.93
N LEU A 103 3.69 -26.37 -16.84
CA LEU A 103 3.93 -25.66 -15.58
C LEU A 103 2.79 -24.69 -15.27
N VAL A 104 2.41 -24.61 -14.00
CA VAL A 104 1.45 -23.59 -13.53
C VAL A 104 2.14 -22.23 -13.50
N ARG A 105 1.58 -21.25 -14.22
CA ARG A 105 2.11 -19.88 -14.30
C ARG A 105 1.40 -18.95 -13.32
N VAL A 106 2.12 -17.90 -12.91
CA VAL A 106 1.61 -16.85 -11.99
C VAL A 106 0.63 -15.91 -12.70
N ALA A 107 0.83 -15.69 -13.99
CA ALA A 107 -0.04 -14.88 -14.83
C ALA A 107 -0.03 -15.41 -16.26
N LYS A 108 -1.00 -14.95 -17.07
CA LYS A 108 -1.01 -15.12 -18.52
C LYS A 108 -1.79 -14.00 -19.18
N THR A 109 -1.46 -13.70 -20.42
CA THR A 109 -2.16 -12.71 -21.23
C THR A 109 -2.27 -13.13 -22.71
N GLY A 110 -2.96 -12.31 -23.52
CA GLY A 110 -2.92 -12.36 -24.97
C GLY A 110 -1.72 -11.60 -25.56
N SER A 111 -1.59 -11.57 -26.89
CA SER A 111 -0.47 -10.93 -27.59
C SER A 111 -0.84 -9.60 -28.27
N SER A 112 -1.83 -8.89 -27.74
CA SER A 112 -2.34 -7.63 -28.32
C SER A 112 -2.61 -6.61 -27.23
N VAL A 113 -2.37 -5.33 -27.52
CA VAL A 113 -2.67 -4.21 -26.61
C VAL A 113 -4.14 -4.28 -26.17
N GLY A 114 -4.39 -4.15 -24.87
CA GLY A 114 -5.71 -4.27 -24.25
C GLY A 114 -6.15 -5.71 -23.98
N SER A 115 -5.34 -6.73 -24.29
CA SER A 115 -5.67 -8.13 -23.97
C SER A 115 -5.82 -8.31 -22.46
N PRO A 116 -6.77 -9.14 -21.98
CA PRO A 116 -6.93 -9.40 -20.56
C PRO A 116 -5.69 -10.09 -19.98
N ILE A 117 -5.23 -9.58 -18.84
CA ILE A 117 -4.17 -10.15 -18.02
C ILE A 117 -4.84 -10.91 -16.88
N TYR A 118 -4.69 -12.24 -16.90
CA TYR A 118 -5.17 -13.11 -15.83
C TYR A 118 -4.06 -13.34 -14.82
N ILE A 119 -4.35 -13.11 -13.55
CA ILE A 119 -3.43 -13.33 -12.42
C ILE A 119 -3.91 -14.53 -11.62
N ASN A 120 -3.01 -15.47 -11.37
CA ASN A 120 -3.29 -16.69 -10.62
C ASN A 120 -3.27 -16.40 -9.11
N SER A 121 -4.46 -16.30 -8.50
CA SER A 121 -4.63 -16.01 -7.08
C SER A 121 -3.99 -17.08 -6.18
N ASP A 122 -3.84 -18.31 -6.67
CA ASP A 122 -3.25 -19.41 -5.90
C ASP A 122 -1.74 -19.25 -5.69
N LEU A 123 -1.08 -18.43 -6.54
CA LEU A 123 0.36 -18.17 -6.50
C LEU A 123 0.71 -16.76 -6.01
N LEU A 124 -0.30 -15.96 -5.65
CA LEU A 124 -0.10 -14.61 -5.08
C LEU A 124 0.30 -14.61 -3.60
N TYR A 125 0.34 -15.78 -2.98
CA TYR A 125 0.72 -15.96 -1.59
C TYR A 125 1.74 -17.08 -1.51
N SER A 126 2.95 -16.76 -1.06
CA SER A 126 4.01 -17.73 -0.81
C SER A 126 4.04 -18.09 0.67
N LYS A 127 4.48 -19.30 1.01
CA LYS A 127 4.68 -19.69 2.41
C LYS A 127 6.12 -19.38 2.82
N ASN A 128 6.29 -18.68 3.94
CA ASN A 128 7.61 -18.44 4.52
C ASN A 128 8.08 -19.63 5.39
N GLU A 129 9.27 -19.51 5.98
CA GLU A 129 9.85 -20.56 6.83
C GLU A 129 9.00 -20.93 8.04
N ALA A 130 8.08 -20.05 8.46
CA ALA A 130 7.14 -20.27 9.56
C ALA A 130 5.78 -20.82 9.11
N ASP A 131 5.66 -21.28 7.86
CA ASP A 131 4.41 -21.74 7.22
C ASP A 131 3.30 -20.68 7.16
N GLN A 132 3.67 -19.40 7.28
CA GLN A 132 2.75 -18.27 7.15
C GLN A 132 2.69 -17.80 5.70
N TYR A 133 1.51 -17.34 5.27
CA TYR A 133 1.34 -16.78 3.94
C TYR A 133 1.87 -15.35 3.88
N ASP A 134 2.88 -15.14 3.04
CA ASP A 134 3.41 -13.83 2.67
C ASP A 134 2.78 -13.38 1.33
N PRO A 135 2.24 -12.16 1.28
CA PRO A 135 1.65 -11.63 0.07
C PRO A 135 2.71 -11.24 -0.95
N THR A 136 2.42 -11.39 -2.25
CA THR A 136 3.23 -10.80 -3.32
C THR A 136 3.38 -9.30 -3.09
N SER A 137 4.61 -8.82 -3.05
CA SER A 137 4.94 -7.41 -2.83
C SER A 137 4.63 -6.56 -4.06
N ILE A 138 4.47 -5.24 -3.88
CA ILE A 138 4.27 -4.30 -4.99
C ILE A 138 5.40 -4.39 -6.05
N PRO A 139 6.70 -4.44 -5.68
CA PRO A 139 7.77 -4.64 -6.68
C PRO A 139 7.66 -5.94 -7.48
N GLU A 140 7.30 -7.06 -6.84
CA GLU A 140 7.11 -8.34 -7.53
C GLU A 140 5.89 -8.30 -8.46
N ALA A 141 4.78 -7.73 -8.00
CA ALA A 141 3.61 -7.50 -8.82
C ALA A 141 3.94 -6.62 -10.05
N THR A 142 4.75 -5.58 -9.88
CA THR A 142 5.25 -4.77 -11.02
C THR A 142 6.04 -5.63 -12.02
N ALA A 143 6.90 -6.54 -11.56
CA ALA A 143 7.64 -7.42 -12.47
C ALA A 143 6.70 -8.32 -13.28
N ILE A 144 5.69 -8.93 -12.63
CA ILE A 144 4.66 -9.75 -13.28
C ILE A 144 3.94 -8.91 -14.34
N LEU A 145 3.46 -7.72 -13.98
CA LEU A 145 2.72 -6.86 -14.91
C LEU A 145 3.55 -6.41 -16.12
N ILE A 146 4.83 -6.11 -15.92
CA ILE A 146 5.75 -5.76 -17.01
C ILE A 146 5.97 -6.95 -17.94
N HIS A 147 6.08 -8.17 -17.40
CA HIS A 147 6.17 -9.38 -18.21
C HIS A 147 4.93 -9.51 -19.10
N GLU A 148 3.74 -9.50 -18.50
CA GLU A 148 2.50 -9.69 -19.24
C GLU A 148 2.28 -8.57 -20.28
N MET A 149 2.51 -7.31 -19.92
CA MET A 149 2.40 -6.20 -20.87
C MET A 149 3.43 -6.27 -21.99
N GLY A 150 4.62 -6.83 -21.74
CA GLY A 150 5.63 -7.03 -22.77
C GLY A 150 5.11 -7.83 -23.96
N HIS A 151 4.31 -8.88 -23.70
CA HIS A 151 3.68 -9.70 -24.73
C HIS A 151 2.71 -8.93 -25.65
N HIS A 152 2.19 -7.78 -25.21
CA HIS A 152 1.28 -6.97 -26.03
C HIS A 152 2.00 -6.15 -27.10
N TYR A 153 3.30 -5.86 -26.92
CA TYR A 153 4.07 -4.97 -27.78
C TYR A 153 5.09 -5.69 -28.67
N GLY A 154 5.21 -7.02 -28.56
CA GLY A 154 6.08 -7.78 -29.42
C GLY A 154 6.22 -9.26 -29.04
N ASN A 155 6.84 -10.02 -29.94
CA ASN A 155 7.17 -11.42 -29.73
C ASN A 155 8.49 -11.56 -28.96
N TYR A 156 8.54 -11.02 -27.75
CA TYR A 156 9.70 -11.14 -26.87
C TYR A 156 9.73 -12.51 -26.20
N THR A 157 10.92 -12.99 -25.87
CA THR A 157 11.06 -14.25 -25.13
C THR A 157 10.69 -14.05 -23.65
N HIS A 158 10.24 -15.11 -22.98
CA HIS A 158 9.95 -15.06 -21.53
C HIS A 158 11.16 -14.58 -20.72
N GLU A 159 12.37 -15.06 -21.06
CA GLU A 159 13.61 -14.67 -20.38
C GLU A 159 13.90 -13.17 -20.50
N GLU A 160 13.69 -12.59 -21.70
CA GLU A 160 13.88 -11.16 -21.91
C GLU A 160 12.92 -10.34 -21.06
N LEU A 161 11.63 -10.72 -21.04
CA LEU A 161 10.60 -10.01 -20.30
C LEU A 161 10.78 -10.16 -18.78
N ASP A 162 11.14 -11.34 -18.30
CA ASP A 162 11.48 -11.60 -16.90
C ASP A 162 12.65 -10.70 -16.46
N LEU A 163 13.71 -10.62 -17.28
CA LEU A 163 14.86 -9.78 -16.95
C LEU A 163 14.51 -8.29 -16.92
N VAL A 164 13.61 -7.82 -17.80
CA VAL A 164 13.10 -6.44 -17.77
C VAL A 164 12.31 -6.20 -16.47
N GLY A 165 11.36 -7.07 -16.15
CA GLY A 165 10.54 -6.98 -14.93
C GLY A 165 11.39 -6.99 -13.66
N VAL A 166 12.35 -7.91 -13.55
CA VAL A 166 13.29 -8.01 -12.43
C VAL A 166 14.09 -6.72 -12.25
N ARG A 167 14.58 -6.09 -13.32
CA ARG A 167 15.34 -4.83 -13.21
C ARG A 167 14.51 -3.69 -12.65
N VAL A 168 13.25 -3.55 -13.09
CA VAL A 168 12.33 -2.56 -12.53
C VAL A 168 12.03 -2.87 -11.06
N SER A 169 11.71 -4.12 -10.73
CA SER A 169 11.43 -4.55 -9.36
C SER A 169 12.61 -4.32 -8.42
N MET A 170 13.84 -4.66 -8.82
CA MET A 170 15.05 -4.42 -8.02
C MET A 170 15.27 -2.92 -7.74
N LEU A 171 15.05 -2.05 -8.75
CA LEU A 171 15.12 -0.61 -8.54
C LEU A 171 14.04 -0.15 -7.56
N MET A 172 12.81 -0.65 -7.69
CA MET A 172 11.73 -0.32 -6.76
C MET A 172 12.07 -0.76 -5.34
N GLN A 173 12.57 -1.98 -5.14
CA GLN A 173 12.99 -2.50 -3.82
C GLN A 173 14.04 -1.59 -3.16
N GLN A 174 14.97 -1.02 -3.92
CA GLN A 174 15.95 -0.06 -3.38
C GLN A 174 15.34 1.28 -2.95
N LYS A 175 14.16 1.63 -3.48
CA LYS A 175 13.44 2.88 -3.22
C LYS A 175 12.28 2.70 -2.26
N PHE A 176 11.89 1.47 -1.98
CA PHE A 176 10.81 1.10 -1.10
C PHE A 176 11.36 0.85 0.31
N ILE A 177 10.72 1.43 1.31
CA ILE A 177 10.99 1.16 2.72
C ILE A 177 9.70 0.57 3.26
N SER A 178 9.77 -0.66 3.80
CA SER A 178 8.65 -1.25 4.53
C SER A 178 9.05 -1.45 5.98
N THR A 179 8.28 -0.84 6.88
CA THR A 179 8.47 -0.97 8.32
C THR A 179 7.24 -1.69 8.90
N PRO A 180 7.29 -3.03 9.11
CA PRO A 180 6.23 -3.73 9.81
C PRO A 180 6.22 -3.35 11.30
N LEU A 181 5.05 -3.40 11.94
CA LEU A 181 4.91 -3.16 13.39
C LEU A 181 5.66 -4.21 14.20
N ILE A 182 5.56 -5.45 13.73
CA ILE A 182 6.19 -6.61 14.32
C ILE A 182 6.92 -7.34 13.17
N PRO A 183 8.21 -7.70 13.30
CA PRO A 183 9.02 -8.22 12.20
C PRO A 183 8.45 -9.46 11.49
N TRP A 184 7.61 -10.26 12.16
CA TRP A 184 7.04 -11.51 11.65
C TRP A 184 5.55 -11.39 11.27
N THR A 185 5.01 -10.17 11.16
CA THR A 185 3.60 -9.98 10.77
C THR A 185 3.48 -8.91 9.69
N SER A 186 2.66 -9.18 8.68
CA SER A 186 2.26 -8.19 7.66
C SER A 186 0.99 -7.41 8.05
N GLU A 187 0.35 -7.75 9.17
CA GLU A 187 -0.92 -7.14 9.62
C GLU A 187 -0.82 -5.63 9.80
N PHE A 188 0.33 -5.11 10.19
CA PHE A 188 0.55 -3.67 10.32
C PHE A 188 1.89 -3.33 9.69
N SER A 189 1.87 -2.51 8.65
CA SER A 189 3.11 -1.98 8.07
C SER A 189 2.92 -0.58 7.51
N VAL A 190 3.99 0.21 7.54
CA VAL A 190 4.10 1.45 6.77
C VAL A 190 5.06 1.21 5.62
N SER A 191 4.59 1.49 4.43
CA SER A 191 5.31 1.30 3.18
C SER A 191 5.55 2.66 2.52
N VAL A 192 6.79 2.97 2.19
CA VAL A 192 7.19 4.26 1.63
C VAL A 192 8.00 4.06 0.37
N PHE A 193 7.50 4.56 -0.76
CA PHE A 193 8.24 4.61 -2.02
C PHE A 193 8.81 6.00 -2.25
N ASN A 194 10.13 6.11 -2.40
CA ASN A 194 10.84 7.37 -2.59
C ASN A 194 11.34 7.52 -4.04
N PRO A 195 10.55 8.09 -4.97
CA PRO A 195 10.92 8.15 -6.40
C PRO A 195 12.16 9.01 -6.64
N SER A 196 12.15 10.27 -6.18
CA SER A 196 13.26 11.22 -6.33
C SER A 196 13.14 12.36 -5.31
N LEU A 197 14.28 12.94 -4.94
CA LEU A 197 14.35 14.13 -4.06
C LEU A 197 13.88 15.42 -4.72
N ASN A 198 14.12 15.55 -6.03
CA ASN A 198 14.19 16.88 -6.63
C ASN A 198 12.83 17.47 -6.99
N SER A 199 11.85 16.63 -7.31
CA SER A 199 10.59 17.08 -7.92
C SER A 199 9.41 16.14 -7.66
N SER A 200 9.48 15.33 -6.60
CA SER A 200 8.45 14.34 -6.31
C SER A 200 8.30 14.15 -4.80
N PHE A 201 7.13 13.68 -4.42
CA PHE A 201 6.81 13.29 -3.05
C PHE A 201 6.82 11.77 -2.94
N PRO A 202 7.10 11.21 -1.75
CA PRO A 202 7.01 9.79 -1.53
C PRO A 202 5.57 9.30 -1.65
N GLU A 203 5.41 8.06 -2.11
CA GLU A 203 4.15 7.35 -1.92
C GLU A 203 4.17 6.69 -0.56
N VAL A 204 3.14 6.92 0.25
CA VAL A 204 3.06 6.43 1.63
C VAL A 204 1.80 5.60 1.79
N LEU A 205 1.99 4.31 2.05
CA LEU A 205 0.92 3.32 2.22
C LEU A 205 0.88 2.85 3.67
N LEU A 206 -0.33 2.80 4.23
CA LEU A 206 -0.61 2.14 5.50
C LEU A 206 -1.30 0.80 5.21
N ASN A 207 -0.70 -0.29 5.69
CA ASN A 207 -1.31 -1.61 5.67
C ASN A 207 -1.81 -1.93 7.08
N VAL A 208 -3.11 -2.22 7.22
CA VAL A 208 -3.78 -2.55 8.48
C VAL A 208 -4.75 -3.70 8.26
N GLY A 209 -4.40 -4.89 8.74
CA GLY A 209 -5.10 -6.14 8.44
C GLY A 209 -5.08 -6.40 6.92
N ASP A 210 -6.27 -6.45 6.34
CA ASP A 210 -6.43 -6.59 4.89
C ASP A 210 -6.48 -5.23 4.18
N ASP A 211 -6.57 -4.11 4.90
CA ASP A 211 -6.74 -2.78 4.31
C ASP A 211 -5.40 -2.16 3.92
N VAL A 212 -5.39 -1.54 2.75
CA VAL A 212 -4.27 -0.73 2.23
C VAL A 212 -4.81 0.66 1.97
N ILE A 213 -4.19 1.67 2.57
CA ILE A 213 -4.56 3.07 2.38
C ILE A 213 -3.38 3.86 1.85
N ASP A 214 -3.58 4.50 0.71
CA ASP A 214 -2.69 5.51 0.16
C ASP A 214 -2.91 6.85 0.87
N ILE A 215 -1.94 7.26 1.68
CA ILE A 215 -1.92 8.54 2.42
C ILE A 215 -0.91 9.53 1.81
N SER A 216 -0.46 9.29 0.57
CA SER A 216 0.55 10.12 -0.11
C SER A 216 0.12 11.57 -0.27
N LYS A 217 -1.18 11.80 -0.53
CA LYS A 217 -1.73 13.16 -0.62
C LYS A 217 -1.68 13.91 0.71
N ILE A 218 -1.97 13.22 1.82
CA ILE A 218 -1.86 13.79 3.18
C ILE A 218 -0.39 14.16 3.43
N TYR A 219 0.56 13.31 3.01
CA TYR A 219 1.98 13.61 3.09
C TYR A 219 2.38 14.85 2.29
N GLU A 220 2.00 14.94 1.02
CA GLU A 220 2.29 16.09 0.16
C GLU A 220 1.72 17.40 0.71
N GLU A 221 0.54 17.36 1.32
CA GLU A 221 -0.10 18.52 1.95
C GLU A 221 0.59 18.91 3.27
N THR A 222 1.16 17.95 3.99
CA THR A 222 1.84 18.14 5.28
C THR A 222 3.29 18.61 5.12
N ALA A 223 3.95 18.22 4.03
CA ALA A 223 5.35 18.50 3.80
C ALA A 223 5.59 20.01 3.57
N MET A 224 6.44 20.61 4.41
CA MET A 224 6.67 22.06 4.43
C MET A 224 8.14 22.41 4.56
N CYS A 225 8.57 23.46 3.87
CA CYS A 225 9.85 24.11 4.06
C CYS A 225 9.64 25.34 4.96
N TYR A 226 10.30 25.37 6.12
CA TYR A 226 10.24 26.51 7.04
C TYR A 226 11.33 27.54 6.68
N GLU A 227 10.91 28.76 6.36
CA GLU A 227 11.81 29.90 6.07
C GLU A 227 12.35 30.49 7.36
N ILE A 228 11.45 30.85 8.27
CA ILE A 228 11.78 31.47 9.54
C ILE A 228 11.27 30.58 10.66
N THR A 229 12.18 30.15 11.52
CA THR A 229 11.91 29.32 12.68
C THR A 229 12.58 29.95 13.90
N ILE A 230 11.80 30.29 14.92
CA ILE A 230 12.36 30.74 16.20
C ILE A 230 12.52 29.49 17.08
N PRO A 231 13.76 29.10 17.42
CA PRO A 231 13.99 27.89 18.21
C PRO A 231 13.49 28.11 19.64
N ILE A 232 12.69 27.17 20.14
CA ILE A 232 12.32 27.11 21.55
C ILE A 232 13.13 25.97 22.18
N PRO A 233 14.13 26.26 23.05
CA PRO A 233 15.05 25.24 23.57
C PRO A 233 14.43 24.32 24.65
N ILE A 234 13.10 24.36 24.79
CA ILE A 234 12.33 23.73 25.85
C ILE A 234 11.46 22.63 25.24
N LEU A 235 11.65 21.39 25.68
CA LEU A 235 10.75 20.28 25.34
C LEU A 235 9.51 20.30 26.25
N PRO A 236 8.32 19.91 25.73
CA PRO A 236 8.02 19.46 24.37
C PRO A 236 7.54 20.58 23.43
N ILE A 237 7.88 21.85 23.72
CA ILE A 237 7.32 22.99 22.98
C ILE A 237 7.93 23.02 21.56
N PRO A 238 7.09 22.99 20.50
CA PRO A 238 7.58 23.09 19.13
C PRO A 238 8.19 24.47 18.88
N ASP A 239 9.14 24.54 17.94
CA ASP A 239 9.67 25.83 17.50
C ASP A 239 8.54 26.68 16.87
N LEU A 240 8.61 28.00 17.00
CA LEU A 240 7.65 28.89 16.34
C LEU A 240 7.98 29.00 14.86
N GLN A 241 7.05 28.58 14.02
CA GLN A 241 7.16 28.61 12.56
C GLN A 241 6.39 29.82 12.04
N LEU A 242 7.10 30.83 11.54
CA LEU A 242 6.49 32.10 11.14
C LEU A 242 6.18 32.15 9.64
N LEU A 243 7.02 31.52 8.82
CA LEU A 243 6.86 31.49 7.36
C LEU A 243 7.20 30.09 6.85
N SER A 244 6.31 29.54 6.04
CA SER A 244 6.45 28.22 5.44
C SER A 244 6.02 28.23 3.97
N LYS A 245 6.64 27.37 3.17
CA LYS A 245 6.34 27.16 1.75
C LYS A 245 6.31 25.68 1.45
N LYS A 246 5.56 25.28 0.42
CA LYS A 246 5.61 23.91 -0.08
C LYS A 246 7.00 23.60 -0.66
N PRO A 247 7.56 22.41 -0.38
CA PRO A 247 8.79 21.96 -1.03
C PRO A 247 8.56 21.61 -2.51
N ALA A 248 9.63 21.62 -3.31
CA ALA A 248 9.59 21.12 -4.68
C ALA A 248 9.54 19.58 -4.74
N GLY A 249 10.05 18.92 -3.70
CA GLY A 249 10.06 17.47 -3.54
C GLY A 249 10.46 17.09 -2.12
N SER A 250 10.28 15.83 -1.75
CA SER A 250 10.48 15.37 -0.39
C SER A 250 10.88 13.89 -0.36
N LEU A 251 11.61 13.49 0.68
CA LEU A 251 11.81 12.09 1.05
C LEU A 251 11.32 11.85 2.48
N LEU A 252 10.73 10.68 2.68
CA LEU A 252 10.44 10.12 3.98
C LEU A 252 11.34 8.90 4.22
N HIS A 253 12.12 8.92 5.30
CA HIS A 253 13.08 7.85 5.61
C HIS A 253 13.16 7.60 7.13
N ASN A 254 13.84 6.53 7.53
CA ASN A 254 13.97 6.13 8.94
C ASN A 254 12.61 6.01 9.66
N VAL A 255 11.63 5.44 8.96
CA VAL A 255 10.27 5.25 9.46
C VAL A 255 10.25 4.16 10.52
N HIS A 256 9.72 4.47 11.70
CA HIS A 256 9.62 3.57 12.84
C HIS A 256 8.36 3.85 13.67
N TRP A 257 7.93 2.85 14.43
CA TRP A 257 6.79 2.95 15.35
C TRP A 257 7.25 3.56 16.67
N ASP A 258 6.51 4.55 17.19
CA ASP A 258 6.87 5.29 18.42
C ASP A 258 5.95 4.94 19.59
N LYS A 259 4.64 5.11 19.42
CA LYS A 259 3.66 4.87 20.48
C LYS A 259 2.53 4.00 20.00
N LEU A 260 2.17 3.06 20.86
CA LEU A 260 1.07 2.12 20.67
C LEU A 260 0.23 2.17 21.94
N SER A 261 -1.06 2.44 21.79
CA SER A 261 -2.03 2.31 22.89
C SER A 261 -3.12 1.37 22.43
N GLU A 262 -3.10 0.17 23.01
CA GLU A 262 -4.08 -0.86 22.75
C GLU A 262 -5.14 -0.88 23.85
N LYS A 263 -6.39 -0.87 23.41
CA LYS A 263 -7.57 -1.28 24.19
C LYS A 263 -8.18 -2.48 23.46
N SER A 264 -9.06 -3.24 24.13
CA SER A 264 -9.62 -4.52 23.64
C SER A 264 -9.93 -4.56 22.14
N ASP A 265 -10.51 -3.49 21.59
CA ASP A 265 -10.95 -3.41 20.20
C ASP A 265 -10.45 -2.16 19.46
N THR A 266 -9.53 -1.40 20.05
CA THR A 266 -9.03 -0.15 19.47
C THR A 266 -7.52 -0.04 19.68
N LEU A 267 -6.80 0.11 18.58
CA LEU A 267 -5.36 0.36 18.57
C LEU A 267 -5.10 1.78 18.06
N ARG A 268 -4.47 2.60 18.89
CA ARG A 268 -3.96 3.93 18.49
C ARG A 268 -2.47 3.83 18.20
N VAL A 269 -2.07 4.28 17.03
CA VAL A 269 -0.71 4.12 16.53
C VAL A 269 -0.12 5.46 16.15
N ASN A 270 1.15 5.66 16.53
CA ASN A 270 1.99 6.77 16.08
C ASN A 270 3.24 6.22 15.39
N VAL A 271 3.46 6.66 14.16
CA VAL A 271 4.64 6.36 13.35
C VAL A 271 5.44 7.64 13.17
N ILE A 272 6.75 7.57 13.33
CA ILE A 272 7.66 8.69 13.13
C ILE A 272 8.60 8.36 11.98
N GLY A 273 8.84 9.34 11.11
CA GLY A 273 9.90 9.27 10.10
C GLY A 273 10.63 10.60 9.96
N ASN A 274 11.87 10.54 9.49
CA ASN A 274 12.65 11.72 9.14
C ASN A 274 12.24 12.22 7.76
N VAL A 275 12.21 13.54 7.59
CA VAL A 275 11.82 14.19 6.34
C VAL A 275 12.95 15.04 5.79
N SER A 276 13.30 14.79 4.53
CA SER A 276 14.25 15.63 3.78
C SER A 276 13.49 16.35 2.66
N ASN A 277 13.28 17.66 2.82
CA ASN A 277 12.55 18.49 1.86
C ASN A 277 13.50 19.26 0.93
N ASN A 278 13.21 19.27 -0.37
CA ASN A 278 13.89 20.12 -1.35
C ASN A 278 13.25 21.51 -1.37
N CYS A 279 13.94 22.49 -0.79
CA CYS A 279 13.45 23.86 -0.64
C CYS A 279 14.19 24.80 -1.62
N VAL A 280 13.49 25.28 -2.66
CA VAL A 280 14.05 26.07 -3.78
C VAL A 280 14.89 27.29 -3.34
N TYR A 281 14.60 27.85 -2.17
CA TYR A 281 15.19 29.09 -1.67
C TYR A 281 16.32 28.90 -0.66
N LYS A 282 16.65 27.65 -0.27
CA LYS A 282 17.83 27.37 0.56
C LYS A 282 18.88 26.72 -0.32
N MET A 283 19.96 27.46 -0.64
CA MET A 283 21.05 26.97 -1.49
C MET A 283 21.85 25.80 -0.89
N ASP A 284 21.67 25.46 0.38
CA ASP A 284 22.42 24.37 1.01
C ASP A 284 21.66 23.80 2.22
N VAL A 285 20.75 22.86 1.98
CA VAL A 285 20.37 21.93 3.05
C VAL A 285 20.75 20.55 2.57
N GLY A 286 21.87 20.06 3.09
CA GLY A 286 22.39 18.74 2.77
C GLY A 286 21.28 17.69 2.81
N ILE A 287 21.28 16.84 1.79
CA ILE A 287 20.49 15.62 1.72
C ILE A 287 20.76 14.85 3.03
N ARG A 288 19.76 14.75 3.93
CA ARG A 288 19.81 14.21 5.31
C ARG A 288 19.84 15.25 6.46
N ASN A 289 18.95 16.23 6.43
CA ASN A 289 18.63 16.95 7.67
C ASN A 289 17.70 16.08 8.54
N ASN A 290 18.24 15.51 9.63
CA ASN A 290 17.47 14.68 10.56
C ASN A 290 16.67 15.50 11.60
N ASP A 291 16.74 16.84 11.55
CA ASP A 291 15.99 17.70 12.47
C ASP A 291 14.49 17.73 12.12
N TYR A 292 14.10 17.45 10.87
CA TYR A 292 12.71 17.44 10.46
C TYR A 292 12.14 16.04 10.51
N LYS A 293 10.99 15.93 11.16
CA LYS A 293 10.26 14.67 11.35
C LYS A 293 8.82 14.85 10.93
N VAL A 294 8.20 13.75 10.54
CA VAL A 294 6.75 13.63 10.38
C VAL A 294 6.25 12.60 11.37
N SER A 295 5.14 12.92 12.05
CA SER A 295 4.34 11.95 12.79
C SER A 295 3.09 11.59 11.99
N ILE A 296 2.79 10.30 11.90
CA ILE A 296 1.59 9.74 11.29
C ILE A 296 0.81 9.07 12.42
N ASN A 297 -0.34 9.63 12.76
CA ASN A 297 -1.22 9.13 13.80
C ASN A 297 -2.47 8.56 13.15
N PHE A 298 -2.90 7.37 13.58
CA PHE A 298 -4.17 6.80 13.15
C PHE A 298 -4.71 5.83 14.20
N THR A 299 -5.97 5.47 14.05
CA THR A 299 -6.67 4.49 14.88
C THR A 299 -7.10 3.32 14.00
N ALA A 300 -6.86 2.10 14.48
CA ALA A 300 -7.43 0.88 13.93
C ALA A 300 -8.42 0.29 14.93
N ASN A 301 -9.52 -0.25 14.43
CA ASN A 301 -10.57 -0.87 15.23
C ASN A 301 -10.75 -2.32 14.80
N LYS A 302 -10.99 -3.20 15.78
CA LYS A 302 -11.24 -4.61 15.51
C LYS A 302 -12.71 -4.80 15.08
N LYS A 303 -12.93 -5.27 13.86
CA LYS A 303 -14.25 -5.60 13.31
C LYS A 303 -14.25 -7.06 12.88
N ASN A 304 -15.12 -7.88 13.47
CA ASN A 304 -15.21 -9.32 13.19
C ASN A 304 -13.85 -10.06 13.31
N GLY A 305 -13.06 -9.71 14.33
CA GLY A 305 -11.75 -10.30 14.56
C GLY A 305 -10.61 -9.73 13.71
N LYS A 306 -10.90 -8.90 12.71
CA LYS A 306 -9.90 -8.27 11.83
C LYS A 306 -9.68 -6.81 12.18
N TRP A 307 -8.45 -6.32 12.05
CA TRP A 307 -8.15 -4.90 12.18
C TRP A 307 -8.57 -4.15 10.92
N VAL A 308 -9.27 -3.04 11.13
CA VAL A 308 -9.74 -2.12 10.09
C VAL A 308 -9.36 -0.72 10.51
N ILE A 309 -8.65 0.00 9.65
CA ILE A 309 -8.23 1.38 9.89
C ILE A 309 -9.44 2.32 9.82
N ASP A 310 -9.48 3.31 10.71
CA ASP A 310 -10.42 4.42 10.64
C ASP A 310 -9.79 5.54 9.80
N ASN A 311 -10.18 5.62 8.52
CA ASN A 311 -9.62 6.60 7.57
C ASN A 311 -9.74 8.05 8.06
N SER A 312 -10.79 8.36 8.83
CA SER A 312 -11.02 9.72 9.35
C SER A 312 -10.06 10.08 10.49
N SER A 313 -9.45 9.08 11.11
CA SER A 313 -8.49 9.26 12.21
C SER A 313 -7.06 9.51 11.74
N VAL A 314 -6.78 9.36 10.44
CA VAL A 314 -5.43 9.54 9.89
C VAL A 314 -5.07 11.02 9.94
N GLN A 315 -4.04 11.34 10.71
CA GLN A 315 -3.49 12.68 10.87
C GLN A 315 -1.99 12.65 10.68
N MET A 316 -1.46 13.66 10.00
CA MET A 316 -0.02 13.79 9.76
C MET A 316 0.44 15.18 10.17
N ASN A 317 1.58 15.26 10.86
CA ASN A 317 2.16 16.53 11.28
C ASN A 317 3.67 16.53 11.05
N GLN A 318 4.17 17.54 10.31
CA GLN A 318 5.61 17.78 10.21
C GLN A 318 6.06 18.73 11.33
N TYR A 319 7.11 18.35 12.06
CA TYR A 319 7.69 19.15 13.12
C TYR A 319 9.22 19.12 13.08
N ARG A 320 9.84 20.03 13.84
CA ARG A 320 11.29 20.12 13.99
C ARG A 320 11.70 19.67 15.39
N ASP A 321 12.58 18.69 15.44
CA ASP A 321 13.10 18.06 16.65
C ASP A 321 14.64 17.98 16.59
N PRO A 322 15.32 19.13 16.75
CA PRO A 322 16.76 19.17 16.62
C PRO A 322 17.43 18.61 17.89
N TRP A 323 18.57 17.94 17.71
CA TRP A 323 19.29 17.25 18.78
C TRP A 323 19.70 18.16 19.96
N TYR A 324 19.82 19.48 19.75
CA TYR A 324 20.24 20.44 20.77
C TYR A 324 19.11 20.87 21.74
N LYS A 325 17.88 20.35 21.62
CA LYS A 325 16.81 20.61 22.60
C LYS A 325 17.12 19.84 23.90
N ILE A 326 17.85 20.48 24.81
CA ILE A 326 18.43 19.86 26.02
C ILE A 326 17.51 20.00 27.25
N ILE A 327 16.63 21.01 27.31
CA ILE A 327 15.85 21.29 28.53
C ILE A 327 14.48 20.61 28.44
N ARG A 328 14.30 19.51 29.18
CA ARG A 328 12.96 18.96 29.47
C ARG A 328 12.41 19.65 30.70
N LEU A 329 11.36 20.45 30.54
CA LEU A 329 10.61 20.90 31.71
C LEU A 329 9.87 19.71 32.33
N PRO A 330 9.82 19.60 33.67
CA PRO A 330 8.94 18.65 34.32
C PRO A 330 7.52 19.00 33.92
N ILE A 331 6.89 18.15 33.09
CA ILE A 331 5.46 18.26 32.82
C ILE A 331 4.78 18.00 34.16
N PRO A 332 4.00 18.94 34.73
CA PRO A 332 3.23 18.63 35.92
C PRO A 332 2.24 17.54 35.53
N ILE A 333 2.53 16.30 35.94
CA ILE A 333 1.61 15.18 35.84
C ILE A 333 0.43 15.59 36.70
N LYS A 334 -0.67 16.01 36.05
CA LYS A 334 -1.90 16.38 36.73
C LYS A 334 -2.44 15.15 37.46
N GLY A 335 -2.12 15.04 38.74
CA GLY A 335 -3.04 14.59 39.79
C GLY A 335 -4.06 15.70 40.08
N LEU A 336 -4.82 16.09 39.05
CA LEU A 336 -5.94 17.06 39.14
C LEU A 336 -7.15 16.48 38.43
N ILE A 337 -7.48 15.24 38.80
CA ILE A 337 -8.84 14.72 38.90
C ILE A 337 -8.87 14.10 40.30
N GLN A 338 -9.33 14.87 41.27
CA GLN A 338 -9.94 14.32 42.48
C GLN A 338 -11.43 14.11 42.19
#